data_AF-A0A958RLX6-F1
#
_entry.id   AF-A0A958RLX6-F1
#
_cell.length_a   1.000
_cell.length_b   1.000
_cell.length_c   1.000
_cell.angle_alpha   90.00
_cell.angle_beta   90.00
_cell.angle_gamma   90.00
#
_symmetry.space_group_name_H-M   'P 1'
#
loop_
_entity.id
_entity.type
_entity.pdbx_description
1 polymer ?
#
loop_
_entity_poly.entity_id
_entity_poly.type
_entity_poly.pdbx_seq_one_letter_code
_entity_poly.pdbx_strand_id
1 'polypeptide(L)' 'MPLTPQEFVSKWKRVTAREKQTYQEHFLDLCRMLGHPTPNEADPTGTRFAFELGAAKTSGGQGWADVAKLGFF' A
#
# COMPACT_ATOMS: atom_id res chain seq x y z
N MET A 1 7.37 18.23 5.51
CA MET A 1 6.54 17.97 6.70
C MET A 1 5.78 16.67 6.46
N PRO A 2 5.63 15.80 7.46
CA PRO A 2 4.80 14.60 7.32
C PRO A 2 3.34 15.01 7.02
N LEU A 3 2.65 14.21 6.22
CA LEU A 3 1.25 14.43 5.87
C LEU A 3 0.40 14.34 7.14
N THR A 4 -0.40 15.36 7.46
CA THR A 4 -1.28 15.30 8.63
C THR A 4 -2.53 14.46 8.33
N PRO A 5 -3.21 13.92 9.36
CA PRO A 5 -4.49 13.23 9.17
C PRO A 5 -5.56 14.07 8.46
N GLN A 6 -5.61 15.36 8.73
CA GLN A 6 -6.55 16.28 8.10
C GLN A 6 -6.24 16.46 6.62
N GLU A 7 -4.97 16.58 6.24
CA GLU A 7 -4.54 16.65 4.84
C GLU A 7 -4.80 15.34 4.09
N PHE A 8 -4.51 14.20 4.72
CA PHE A 8 -4.82 12.88 4.17
C PHE A 8 -6.30 12.76 3.84
N VAL A 9 -7.18 13.01 4.81
CA VAL A 9 -8.64 12.95 4.61
C VAL A 9 -9.10 13.96 3.55
N SER A 10 -8.55 15.17 3.55
CA SER A 10 -8.92 16.22 2.60
C SER A 10 -8.57 15.85 1.16
N LYS A 11 -7.41 15.22 0.95
CA LYS A 11 -6.98 14.68 -0.35
C LYS A 11 -7.92 13.56 -0.79
N TRP A 12 -8.02 12.50 0.02
CA TRP A 12 -8.68 11.27 -0.38
C TRP A 12 -10.21 11.36 -0.46
N LYS A 13 -10.85 12.30 0.27
CA LYS A 13 -12.28 12.61 0.10
C LYS A 13 -12.65 13.11 -1.30
N ARG A 14 -11.71 13.69 -2.05
CA ARG A 14 -11.96 14.28 -3.37
C ARG A 14 -11.67 13.31 -4.52
N VAL A 15 -11.01 12.19 -4.23
CA VAL A 15 -10.60 11.22 -5.24
C VAL A 15 -11.79 10.33 -5.59
N THR A 16 -12.19 10.36 -6.86
CA THR A 16 -13.27 9.52 -7.43
C THR A 16 -12.76 8.48 -8.42
N ALA A 17 -11.43 8.42 -8.63
CA ALA A 17 -10.79 7.43 -9.48
C ALA A 17 -10.94 6.01 -8.91
N ARG A 18 -10.83 5.00 -9.77
CA ARG A 18 -11.00 3.59 -9.37
C ARG A 18 -9.88 3.18 -8.43
N GLU A 19 -10.17 2.25 -7.54
CA GLU A 19 -9.21 1.69 -6.58
C GLU A 19 -7.88 1.29 -7.22
N LYS A 20 -7.93 0.54 -8.33
CA LYS A 20 -6.73 0.11 -9.07
C LYS A 20 -5.84 1.27 -9.56
N GLN A 21 -6.41 2.47 -9.71
CA GLN A 21 -5.68 3.67 -10.15
C GLN A 21 -5.03 4.41 -8.98
N THR A 22 -5.41 4.12 -7.74
CA THR A 22 -5.12 5.00 -6.58
C THR A 22 -4.52 4.28 -5.38
N TYR A 23 -4.68 2.96 -5.26
CA TYR A 23 -4.30 2.21 -4.06
C TYR A 23 -2.82 2.39 -3.67
N GLN A 24 -1.92 2.46 -4.66
CA GLN A 24 -0.48 2.66 -4.40
C GLN A 24 -0.22 4.01 -3.74
N GLU A 25 -0.70 5.10 -4.35
CA GLU A 25 -0.53 6.45 -3.80
C GLU A 25 -1.21 6.59 -2.43
N HIS A 26 -2.41 6.02 -2.26
CA HIS A 26 -3.13 6.03 -0.98
C HIS A 26 -2.32 5.37 0.14
N PHE A 27 -1.75 4.20 -0.14
CA PHE A 27 -0.94 3.48 0.84
C PHE A 27 0.40 4.21 1.14
N LEU A 28 1.02 4.82 0.13
CA LEU A 28 2.22 5.63 0.34
C LEU A 28 1.93 6.83 1.23
N ASP A 29 0.82 7.53 1.03
CA ASP A 29 0.39 8.64 1.88
C ASP A 29 0.10 8.20 3.32
N LEU A 30 -0.50 7.02 3.52
CA LEU A 30 -0.67 6.43 4.85
C LEU A 30 0.69 6.22 5.54
N CYS A 31 1.67 5.67 4.80
CA CYS A 31 3.03 5.49 5.33
C CYS A 31 3.63 6.83 5.77
N ARG A 32 3.51 7.87 4.95
CA ARG A 32 4.03 9.22 5.28
C ARG A 32 3.33 9.84 6.48
N MET A 33 2.01 9.68 6.60
CA MET A 33 1.23 10.20 7.72
C MET A 33 1.59 9.51 9.04
N LEU A 34 1.85 8.21 8.99
CA LEU A 34 2.19 7.41 10.18
C LEU A 34 3.69 7.38 10.49
N GLY A 35 4.54 8.01 9.66
CA GLY A 35 5.99 7.92 9.78
C GLY A 35 6.56 6.51 9.55
N HIS A 36 5.80 5.64 8.86
CA HIS A 36 6.25 4.30 8.49
C HIS A 36 7.02 4.37 7.15
N PRO A 37 8.12 3.61 6.97
CA PRO A 37 8.77 3.51 5.68
C PRO A 37 7.83 2.96 4.61
N THR A 38 7.87 3.51 3.40
CA THR A 38 7.10 2.97 2.27
C THR A 38 7.65 1.59 1.86
N PRO A 39 6.90 0.77 1.07
CA PRO A 39 7.37 -0.54 0.64
C PRO A 39 8.78 -0.53 0.04
N ASN A 40 9.05 0.36 -0.92
CA ASN A 40 10.37 0.44 -1.56
C ASN A 40 11.47 1.03 -0.67
N GLU A 41 11.13 1.79 0.37
CA GLU A 41 12.11 2.27 1.35
C GLU A 41 12.51 1.18 2.35
N ALA A 42 11.54 0.34 2.75
CA ALA A 42 11.78 -0.78 3.66
C ALA A 42 12.37 -2.01 2.95
N ASP A 43 11.97 -2.25 1.70
CA ASP A 43 12.37 -3.39 0.90
C ASP A 43 12.44 -2.99 -0.59
N PRO A 44 13.58 -2.43 -1.05
CA PRO A 44 13.76 -2.05 -2.44
C PRO A 44 13.76 -3.25 -3.41
N THR A 45 13.88 -4.49 -2.90
CA THR A 45 13.82 -5.70 -3.72
C THR A 45 12.40 -6.21 -3.93
N GLY A 46 11.44 -5.73 -3.13
CA GLY A 46 10.04 -6.14 -3.19
C GLY A 46 9.80 -7.62 -2.89
N THR A 47 10.72 -8.30 -2.20
CA THR A 47 10.63 -9.75 -1.93
C THR A 47 9.77 -10.07 -0.71
N ARG A 48 9.60 -9.10 0.19
CA ARG A 48 8.92 -9.26 1.48
C ARG A 48 7.94 -8.14 1.78
N PHE A 49 8.11 -6.95 1.22
CA PHE A 49 7.15 -5.85 1.35
C PHE A 49 7.00 -5.11 0.03
N ALA A 50 5.90 -5.36 -0.68
CA ALA A 50 5.68 -4.80 -2.02
C ALA A 50 4.20 -4.62 -2.34
N PHE A 51 3.94 -3.77 -3.33
CA PHE A 51 2.68 -3.77 -4.05
C PHE A 51 2.62 -4.93 -5.02
N GLU A 52 1.40 -5.39 -5.32
CA GLU A 52 1.17 -6.47 -6.29
C GLU A 52 2.06 -7.69 -6.00
N LEU A 53 2.13 -8.10 -4.73
CA LEU A 53 2.90 -9.29 -4.34
C LEU A 53 2.06 -10.54 -4.60
N GLY A 54 2.64 -11.49 -5.32
CA GLY A 54 2.00 -12.77 -5.62
C GLY A 54 1.69 -13.56 -4.34
N ALA A 55 0.47 -14.08 -4.26
CA ALA A 55 0.00 -14.90 -3.15
C ALA A 55 -0.61 -16.20 -3.68
N ALA A 56 -0.14 -17.34 -3.17
CA ALA A 56 -0.78 -18.61 -3.43
C ALA A 56 -2.11 -18.68 -2.67
N LYS A 57 -3.22 -18.84 -3.39
CA LYS A 57 -4.54 -19.05 -2.79
C LYS A 57 -4.64 -20.49 -2.29
N THR A 58 -5.24 -20.68 -1.12
CA THR A 58 -5.47 -22.00 -0.51
C THR A 58 -6.31 -22.93 -1.39
N SER A 59 -7.12 -22.38 -2.29
CA SER A 59 -7.94 -23.13 -3.25
C SER A 59 -7.22 -23.56 -4.54
N GLY A 60 -5.90 -23.41 -4.62
CA GLY A 60 -5.10 -23.92 -5.75
C GLY A 60 -4.95 -22.94 -6.92
N GLY A 61 -5.01 -21.63 -6.67
CA GLY A 61 -4.82 -20.59 -7.69
C GLY A 61 -3.77 -19.55 -7.30
N GLN A 62 -3.30 -18.77 -8.27
CA GLN A 62 -2.47 -17.59 -8.00
C GLN A 62 -3.37 -16.37 -7.76
N GLY A 63 -3.02 -15.57 -6.76
CA GLY A 63 -3.62 -14.29 -6.45
C GLY A 63 -2.55 -13.21 -6.35
N TRP A 64 -3.00 -11.97 -6.28
CA TRP A 64 -2.15 -10.82 -6.07
C TRP A 64 -2.74 -10.02 -4.92
N ALA A 65 -1.90 -9.62 -3.98
CA ALA A 65 -2.26 -8.66 -2.96
C ALA A 65 -1.92 -7.25 -3.46
N ASP A 66 -2.83 -6.29 -3.31
CA ASP A 66 -2.57 -4.90 -3.70
C ASP A 66 -1.32 -4.38 -2.99
N VAL A 67 -1.16 -4.70 -1.70
CA VAL A 67 0.07 -4.54 -0.92
C VAL A 67 0.20 -5.66 0.11
N ALA A 68 1.40 -6.20 0.30
CA ALA A 68 1.65 -7.23 1.30
C ALA A 68 3.01 -7.08 1.96
N LYS A 69 3.06 -7.35 3.27
CA LYS A 69 4.28 -7.45 4.08
C LYS A 69 4.34 -8.82 4.74
N LEU A 70 5.26 -9.67 4.31
CA LEU A 70 5.36 -11.05 4.81
C LEU A 70 5.64 -11.09 6.31
N GLY A 71 4.80 -11.82 7.05
CA GLY A 71 4.86 -11.93 8.51
C GLY A 71 3.98 -10.93 9.27
N PHE A 72 3.10 -10.20 8.57
CA PHE A 72 2.13 -9.27 9.14
C PHE A 72 0.74 -9.63 8.58
N PHE A 73 -0.25 -9.88 9.46
CA PHE A 73 -1.60 -10.34 9.10
C PHE A 73 -2.66 -9.61 9.92
#